data_AF-A0A2G5K3D4-F1
#
_entry.id   AF-A0A2G5K3D4-F1
#
_cell.length_a   1.000
_cell.length_b   1.000
_cell.length_c   1.000
_cell.angle_alpha   90.00
_cell.angle_beta   90.00
_cell.angle_gamma   90.00
#
_symmetry.space_group_name_H-M   'P 1'
#
loop_
_entity.id
_entity.type
_entity.pdbx_description
1 polymer ?
#
loop_
_entity_poly.entity_id
_entity_poly.type
_entity_poly.pdbx_seq_one_letter_code
_entity_poly.pdbx_strand_id
1 'polypeptide(L)'
;MSQTINIEARKPVWIALSEFYLDTELQGMDFRHIARIIMESPYSIEEVKEINKYEIFPVLQKNLTSVAGEWAGFQEECLVENILRSLKRRTKL
;
A
#
# COMPACT_ATOMS: atom_id res chain seq x y z
N MET A 1 -10.45 19.95 -0.86
CA MET A 1 -9.76 20.20 0.41
C MET A 1 -8.48 19.40 0.39
N SER A 2 -7.32 20.05 0.43
CA SER A 2 -6.03 19.36 0.47
C SER A 2 -5.86 18.77 1.86
N GLN A 3 -6.33 17.54 2.07
CA GLN A 3 -6.03 16.81 3.30
C GLN A 3 -4.53 16.51 3.30
N THR A 4 -3.82 17.04 4.30
CA THR A 4 -2.44 16.66 4.56
C THR A 4 -2.43 15.19 4.97
N ILE A 5 -1.75 14.34 4.19
CA ILE A 5 -1.64 12.91 4.48
C ILE A 5 -0.82 12.75 5.77
N ASN A 6 -1.40 12.09 6.77
CA ASN A 6 -0.67 11.69 7.97
C ASN A 6 0.18 10.45 7.67
N ILE A 7 1.47 10.65 7.42
CA ILE A 7 2.40 9.59 6.99
C ILE A 7 2.57 8.51 8.07
N GLU A 8 2.59 8.89 9.35
CA GLU A 8 2.71 7.94 10.46
C GLU A 8 1.53 6.97 10.50
N ALA A 9 0.31 7.46 10.27
CA ALA A 9 -0.88 6.62 10.19
C ALA A 9 -0.96 5.83 8.87
N ARG A 10 -0.43 6.38 7.77
CA ARG A 10 -0.51 5.77 6.44
C ARG A 10 0.51 4.64 6.26
N LYS A 11 1.71 4.79 6.81
CA LYS A 11 2.84 3.87 6.60
C LYS A 11 2.49 2.41 6.95
N PRO A 12 1.92 2.08 8.13
CA PRO A 12 1.58 0.69 8.45
C PRO A 12 0.58 0.08 7.46
N VAL A 13 -0.42 0.86 7.05
CA VAL A 13 -1.45 0.42 6.09
C VAL A 13 -0.85 0.24 4.69
N TRP A 14 0.05 1.12 4.26
CA TRP A 14 0.77 0.95 2.99
C TRP A 14 1.60 -0.33 2.96
N ILE A 15 2.32 -0.62 4.03
CA ILE A 15 3.14 -1.83 4.14
C ILE A 15 2.26 -3.08 4.09
N ALA A 16 1.24 -3.15 4.95
CA ALA A 16 0.34 -4.31 5.01
C ALA A 16 -0.37 -4.57 3.67
N LEU A 17 -0.90 -3.53 3.02
CA LEU A 17 -1.56 -3.67 1.73
C LEU A 17 -0.59 -3.95 0.57
N SER A 18 0.70 -3.65 0.71
CA SER A 18 1.71 -3.95 -0.32
C SER A 18 1.92 -5.45 -0.52
N GLU A 19 1.61 -6.27 0.50
CA GLU A 19 1.68 -7.73 0.40
C GLU A 19 0.74 -8.29 -0.69
N PHE A 20 -0.37 -7.62 -0.99
CA PHE A 20 -1.25 -7.99 -2.11
C PHE A 20 -0.60 -7.90 -3.49
N TYR A 21 0.58 -7.30 -3.58
CA TYR A 21 1.30 -7.09 -4.82
C TYR A 21 2.54 -7.97 -4.96
N LEU A 22 2.87 -8.81 -3.96
CA LEU A 22 3.99 -9.73 -4.04
C LEU A 22 3.66 -10.94 -4.92
N ASP A 23 4.68 -11.53 -5.52
CA ASP A 23 4.61 -12.78 -6.27
C ASP A 23 4.68 -13.98 -5.30
N THR A 24 3.79 -13.94 -4.32
CA THR A 24 3.63 -14.96 -3.28
C THR A 24 2.16 -15.13 -2.96
N GLU A 25 1.73 -16.37 -2.72
CA GLU A 25 0.36 -16.65 -2.32
C GLU A 25 0.15 -16.33 -0.83
N LEU A 26 -0.70 -15.34 -0.55
CA LEU A 26 -1.11 -15.01 0.82
C LEU A 26 -1.89 -16.16 1.45
N GLN A 27 -1.51 -16.48 2.68
CA GLN A 27 -2.13 -17.49 3.51
C GLN A 27 -3.11 -16.87 4.50
N GLY A 28 -3.91 -17.71 5.17
CA GLY A 28 -4.89 -17.27 6.15
C GLY A 28 -4.30 -16.46 7.32
N MET A 29 -3.03 -16.67 7.67
CA MET A 29 -2.37 -15.86 8.71
C MET A 29 -2.05 -14.45 8.22
N ASP A 30 -1.62 -14.32 6.97
CA ASP A 30 -1.25 -13.05 6.35
C ASP A 30 -2.49 -12.15 6.24
N PHE A 31 -3.62 -12.70 5.78
CA PHE A 31 -4.88 -11.98 5.77
C PHE A 31 -5.31 -11.50 7.17
N ARG A 32 -5.10 -12.32 8.21
CA ARG A 32 -5.40 -11.90 9.60
C ARG A 32 -4.47 -10.79 10.07
N HIS A 33 -3.20 -10.84 9.70
CA HIS A 33 -2.23 -9.80 10.01
C HIS A 33 -2.61 -8.47 9.32
N ILE A 34 -2.86 -8.51 8.01
CA ILE A 34 -3.29 -7.34 7.23
C ILE A 34 -4.59 -6.76 7.80
N ALA A 35 -5.59 -7.60 8.08
CA ALA A 35 -6.86 -7.16 8.64
C ALA A 35 -6.68 -6.51 10.02
N ARG A 36 -5.78 -7.03 10.86
CA ARG A 36 -5.46 -6.43 12.15
C ARG A 36 -4.89 -5.02 12.00
N ILE A 37 -3.90 -4.83 11.12
CA ILE A 37 -3.31 -3.51 10.85
C ILE A 37 -4.38 -2.53 10.35
N ILE A 38 -5.28 -2.99 9.47
CA ILE A 38 -6.41 -2.18 9.00
C ILE A 38 -7.33 -1.76 10.16
N MET A 39 -7.70 -2.69 11.04
CA MET A 39 -8.59 -2.42 12.19
C MET A 39 -7.96 -1.52 13.25
N GLU A 40 -6.64 -1.59 13.43
CA GLU A 40 -5.89 -0.73 14.36
C GLU A 40 -5.62 0.68 13.78
N SER A 41 -5.82 0.86 12.47
CA SER A 41 -5.67 2.15 11.79
C SER A 41 -6.88 3.07 12.01
N PRO A 42 -6.73 4.40 11.82
CA PRO A 42 -7.85 5.33 11.95
C PRO A 42 -8.77 5.36 10.71
N TYR A 43 -8.59 4.46 9.74
CA TYR A 43 -9.28 4.50 8.47
C TYR A 43 -10.44 3.51 8.42
N SER A 44 -11.56 3.95 7.85
CA SER A 44 -12.67 3.08 7.47
C SER A 44 -12.26 2.10 6.37
N ILE A 45 -13.02 1.02 6.21
CA ILE A 45 -12.75 0.03 5.14
C ILE A 45 -12.88 0.65 3.74
N GLU A 46 -13.77 1.63 3.57
CA GLU A 46 -13.89 2.43 2.34
C GLU A 46 -12.62 3.24 2.09
N GLU A 47 -12.10 3.95 3.10
CA GLU A 47 -10.84 4.69 2.97
C GLU A 47 -9.66 3.77 2.67
N VAL A 48 -9.60 2.57 3.25
CA VAL A 48 -8.55 1.58 3.00
C VAL A 48 -8.60 1.08 1.55
N LYS A 49 -9.80 0.89 0.98
CA LYS A 49 -9.94 0.58 -0.44
C LYS A 49 -9.42 1.71 -1.32
N GLU A 50 -9.70 2.96 -0.96
CA GLU A 50 -9.20 4.13 -1.67
C GLU A 50 -7.67 4.26 -1.54
N ILE A 51 -7.10 3.97 -0.37
CA ILE A 51 -5.64 3.86 -0.17
C ILE A 51 -5.04 2.87 -1.15
N ASN A 52 -5.58 1.65 -1.17
CA ASN A 52 -5.06 0.59 -2.02
C ASN A 52 -5.14 1.01 -3.49
N LYS A 53 -6.29 1.50 -3.93
CA LYS A 53 -6.57 1.84 -5.33
C LYS A 53 -5.80 3.05 -5.83
N TYR A 54 -5.69 4.11 -5.03
CA TYR A 54 -5.14 5.38 -5.51
C TYR A 54 -3.73 5.65 -5.00
N GLU A 55 -3.28 5.05 -3.92
CA GLU A 55 -1.94 5.33 -3.38
C GLU A 55 -0.96 4.21 -3.74
N ILE A 56 -1.35 2.95 -3.54
CA ILE A 56 -0.47 1.78 -3.66
C ILE A 56 -0.48 1.21 -5.07
N PHE A 57 -1.66 0.92 -5.63
CA PHE A 57 -1.81 0.29 -6.95
C PHE A 57 -0.98 0.98 -8.04
N PRO A 58 -0.97 2.32 -8.18
CA PRO A 58 -0.20 2.99 -9.23
C PRO A 58 1.32 2.83 -9.10
N VAL A 59 1.81 2.45 -7.92
CA VAL A 59 3.23 2.18 -7.65
C VAL A 59 3.56 0.71 -7.90
N LEU A 60 2.71 -0.22 -7.43
CA LEU A 60 3.03 -1.65 -7.36
C LEU A 60 2.37 -2.51 -8.45
N GLN A 61 1.42 -1.98 -9.24
CA GLN A 61 0.71 -2.76 -10.27
C GLN A 61 1.64 -3.49 -11.26
N LYS A 62 2.85 -2.96 -11.50
CA LYS A 62 3.81 -3.58 -12.42
C LYS A 62 4.27 -4.94 -11.94
N ASN A 63 4.29 -5.17 -10.62
CA ASN A 63 4.67 -6.45 -10.04
C ASN A 63 3.64 -7.54 -10.40
N LEU A 64 2.35 -7.19 -10.41
CA LEU A 64 1.24 -8.10 -10.76
C LEU A 64 1.27 -8.56 -12.22
N THR A 65 1.89 -7.76 -13.09
CA THR A 65 2.00 -8.07 -14.54
C THR A 65 3.39 -8.59 -14.93
N SER A 66 4.28 -8.77 -13.95
CA SER A 66 5.62 -9.32 -14.19
C SER A 66 5.55 -10.82 -14.42
N VAL A 67 6.45 -11.36 -15.25
CA VAL A 67 6.59 -12.82 -15.43
C VAL A 67 7.09 -13.48 -14.14
N ALA A 68 7.93 -12.75 -13.40
CA ALA A 68 8.35 -13.07 -12.04
C ALA A 68 8.41 -11.75 -11.28
N GLY A 69 7.46 -11.54 -10.37
CA GLY A 69 7.40 -10.32 -9.56
C GLY A 69 8.37 -10.39 -8.37
N GLU A 70 8.49 -9.30 -7.64
CA GLU A 70 9.11 -9.30 -6.31
C GLU A 70 8.36 -10.26 -5.37
N TRP A 71 9.09 -11.13 -4.69
CA TRP A 71 8.57 -12.13 -3.75
C TRP A 71 9.21 -12.03 -2.36
N ALA A 72 10.32 -11.31 -2.21
CA ALA A 72 11.07 -11.18 -0.95
C ALA A 72 10.57 -10.04 -0.06
N GLY A 73 9.54 -9.31 -0.50
CA GLY A 73 9.00 -8.14 0.17
C GLY A 73 9.53 -6.83 -0.41
N PHE A 74 8.77 -5.76 -0.21
CA PHE A 74 9.19 -4.41 -0.59
C PHE A 74 9.92 -3.74 0.58
N GLN A 75 11.11 -3.17 0.33
CA GLN A 75 11.80 -2.38 1.34
C GLN A 75 10.96 -1.16 1.74
N GLU A 76 10.65 -1.01 3.03
CA GLU A 76 9.69 -0.02 3.55
C GLU A 76 10.02 1.42 3.14
N GLU A 77 11.28 1.85 3.28
CA GLU A 77 11.67 3.24 2.98
C GLU A 77 11.48 3.54 1.50
N CYS A 78 11.87 2.61 0.63
CA CYS A 78 11.68 2.72 -0.82
C CYS A 78 10.19 2.72 -1.21
N LEU A 79 9.38 1.87 -0.57
CA LEU A 79 7.94 1.80 -0.80
C LEU A 79 7.28 3.16 -0.48
N VAL A 80 7.53 3.68 0.72
CA VAL A 80 6.98 4.96 1.19
C VAL A 80 7.42 6.11 0.28
N GLU A 81 8.71 6.18 -0.06
CA GLU A 81 9.24 7.22 -0.95
C GLU A 81 8.56 7.18 -2.33
N ASN A 82 8.38 5.99 -2.91
CA ASN A 82 7.75 5.83 -4.21
C ASN A 82 6.28 6.21 -4.20
N ILE A 83 5.54 5.88 -3.14
CA ILE A 83 4.14 6.31 -2.96
C ILE A 83 4.06 7.84 -2.86
N LEU A 84 4.88 8.46 -2.02
CA LEU A 84 4.92 9.93 -1.88
C LEU A 84 5.25 10.63 -3.20
N ARG A 85 6.24 10.12 -3.94
CA ARG A 85 6.63 10.63 -5.25
C ARG A 85 5.49 10.48 -6.26
N SER A 86 4.80 9.34 -6.27
CA SER A 86 3.65 9.07 -7.13
C SER A 86 2.48 10.00 -6.84
N LEU A 87 2.20 10.26 -5.56
CA LEU A 87 1.16 11.19 -5.13
C LEU A 87 1.48 12.61 -5.55
N LYS A 88 2.68 13.11 -5.23
CA LYS A 88 3.15 14.46 -5.61
C LYS A 88 3.07 14.73 -7.11
N ARG A 89 3.32 13.70 -7.94
CA ARG A 89 3.21 13.81 -9.41
C ARG A 89 1.75 13.96 -9.88
N ARG A 90 0.80 13.33 -9.18
CA ARG A 90 -0.62 13.28 -9.57
C ARG A 90 -1.45 14.41 -8.94
N THR A 91 -1.00 15.00 -7.83
CA THR A 91 -1.63 16.15 -7.19
C THR A 91 -1.08 17.51 -7.64
N LYS A 92 -0.09 17.54 -8.55
CA LYS A 92 0.23 18.77 -9.29
C LYS A 92 -0.94 19.09 -10.24
N LEU A 93 -1.71 20.13 -9.89
CA LEU A 93 -2.47 20.94 -10.85
C LEU A 93 -1.52 21.49 -11.93
#